data_AF-A0A850Q5G7-F1
#
_entry.id   AF-A0A850Q5G7-F1
#
_cell.length_a   1.000
_cell.length_b   1.000
_cell.length_c   1.000
_cell.angle_alpha   90.00
_cell.angle_beta   90.00
_cell.angle_gamma   90.00
#
_symmetry.space_group_name_H-M   'P 1'
#
loop_
_entity.id
_entity.type
_entity.pdbx_description
1 polymer ?
#
loop_
_entity_poly.entity_id
_entity_poly.type
_entity_poly.pdbx_seq_one_letter_code
_entity_poly.pdbx_strand_id
1 'polypeptide(L)' 'MAISTTVFHAERPALRARFDGFLTALAQAYTAYANSRSRIGEIRALEAKSDAELKAMGIKRDQIAQYVFRDVFYV' A
#
# COMPACT_ATOMS: atom_id res chain seq x y z
N MET A 1 -38.64 44.56 -19.53
CA MET A 1 -38.76 43.09 -19.63
C MET A 1 -37.41 42.51 -19.20
N ALA A 2 -37.30 42.04 -17.95
CA ALA A 2 -36.03 41.54 -17.40
C ALA A 2 -35.90 40.04 -17.72
N ILE A 3 -34.86 39.67 -18.45
CA ILE A 3 -34.57 38.28 -18.82
C ILE A 3 -33.76 37.69 -17.67
N SER A 4 -34.37 36.85 -16.84
CA SER A 4 -33.64 36.12 -15.79
C SER A 4 -32.83 35.02 -16.45
N THR A 5 -31.51 35.21 -16.56
CA THR A 5 -30.58 34.17 -17.00
C THR A 5 -30.40 33.15 -15.88
N THR A 6 -31.15 32.07 -15.90
CA THR A 6 -30.98 30.94 -14.99
C THR A 6 -29.72 30.18 -15.41
N VAL A 7 -28.63 30.33 -14.63
CA VAL A 7 -27.40 29.56 -14.85
C VAL A 7 -27.66 28.13 -14.39
N PHE A 8 -27.81 27.20 -15.33
CA PHE A 8 -27.89 25.77 -15.02
C PHE A 8 -26.58 25.32 -14.35
N HIS A 9 -26.54 25.33 -13.01
CA HIS A 9 -25.54 24.58 -12.27
C HIS A 9 -25.89 23.10 -12.48
N ALA A 10 -25.22 22.47 -13.44
CA ALA A 10 -25.40 21.06 -13.71
C ALA A 10 -25.11 20.28 -12.43
N GLU A 11 -26.15 19.76 -11.80
CA GLU A 11 -26.08 18.78 -10.72
C GLU A 11 -25.43 17.50 -11.26
N ARG A 12 -24.10 17.48 -11.36
CA ARG A 12 -23.34 16.26 -11.59
C ARG A 12 -22.73 15.55 -10.37
N PRO A 13 -22.85 15.91 -9.06
CA PRO A 13 -21.80 15.47 -8.15
C PRO A 13 -22.16 14.36 -7.15
N ALA A 14 -23.41 14.09 -6.75
CA ALA A 14 -23.63 13.27 -5.54
C ALA A 14 -23.18 11.80 -5.67
N LEU A 15 -23.54 11.11 -6.76
CA LEU A 15 -23.16 9.70 -6.93
C LEU A 15 -21.67 9.54 -7.26
N ARG A 16 -21.13 10.43 -8.11
CA ARG A 16 -19.69 10.45 -8.43
C ARG A 16 -18.85 10.78 -7.19
N ALA A 17 -19.21 11.80 -6.43
CA ALA A 17 -18.50 12.15 -5.19
C ALA A 17 -18.56 11.02 -4.14
N ARG A 18 -19.68 10.29 -4.06
CA ARG A 18 -19.76 9.10 -3.18
C ARG A 18 -18.86 7.97 -3.66
N PHE A 19 -18.78 7.75 -4.97
CA PHE A 19 -17.89 6.76 -5.56
C PHE A 19 -16.41 7.13 -5.37
N ASP A 20 -16.06 8.38 -5.63
CA ASP A 20 -14.70 8.91 -5.43
C ASP A 20 -14.29 8.83 -3.95
N GLY A 21 -15.20 9.16 -3.04
CA GLY A 21 -15.00 9.00 -1.60
C GLY A 21 -14.79 7.55 -1.18
N PHE A 22 -15.58 6.61 -1.73
CA PHE A 22 -15.41 5.18 -1.49
C PHE A 22 -14.05 4.67 -1.98
N LEU A 23 -13.66 5.00 -3.20
CA LEU A 23 -12.36 4.60 -3.76
C LEU A 23 -11.19 5.19 -2.97
N THR A 24 -11.32 6.43 -2.51
CA THR A 24 -10.32 7.08 -1.67
C THR A 24 -10.16 6.34 -0.35
N ALA A 25 -11.26 6.01 0.32
CA ALA A 25 -11.24 5.24 1.57
C ALA A 25 -10.63 3.85 1.37
N LEU A 26 -10.95 3.17 0.27
CA LEU A 26 -10.38 1.87 -0.08
C LEU A 26 -8.86 1.96 -0.32
N ALA A 27 -8.41 2.97 -1.06
CA ALA A 27 -6.99 3.19 -1.32
C ALA A 27 -6.20 3.49 -0.03
N GLN A 28 -6.78 4.28 0.87
CA GLN A 28 -6.20 4.55 2.20
C GLN A 28 -6.12 3.29 3.05
N ALA A 29 -7.18 2.48 3.07
CA ALA A 29 -7.21 1.21 3.79
C ALA A 29 -6.17 0.22 3.24
N TYR A 30 -6.06 0.12 1.91
CA TYR A 30 -5.03 -0.70 1.26
C TYR A 30 -3.62 -0.22 1.62
N THR A 31 -3.38 1.09 1.58
CA THR A 31 -2.07 1.66 1.94
C THR A 31 -1.72 1.38 3.40
N ALA A 32 -2.67 1.54 4.32
CA ALA A 32 -2.48 1.22 5.74
C ALA A 32 -2.20 -0.28 5.93
N TYR A 33 -2.94 -1.15 5.23
CA TYR A 33 -2.72 -2.59 5.25
C TYR A 33 -1.32 -2.96 4.71
N ALA A 34 -0.95 -2.45 3.54
CA ALA A 34 0.36 -2.67 2.92
C ALA A 34 1.51 -2.17 3.81
N ASN A 35 1.35 -1.01 4.45
CA ASN A 35 2.33 -0.48 5.39
C ASN A 35 2.44 -1.34 6.66
N SER A 36 1.30 -1.80 7.23
CA SER A 36 1.30 -2.66 8.42
C SER A 36 1.98 -4.03 8.17
N ARG A 37 1.96 -4.49 6.91
CA ARG A 37 2.59 -5.73 6.45
C ARG A 37 3.90 -5.48 5.72
N SER A 38 4.42 -4.25 5.73
CA SER A 38 5.64 -3.89 5.03
C SER A 38 6.85 -4.55 5.70
N ARG A 39 7.47 -5.50 4.99
CA ARG A 39 8.68 -6.19 5.44
C ARG A 39 9.95 -5.63 4.84
N ILE A 40 9.84 -4.52 4.13
CA ILE A 40 10.96 -3.82 3.51
C ILE A 40 11.99 -3.40 4.57
N GLY A 41 11.55 -3.02 5.77
CA GLY A 41 12.46 -2.72 6.87
C GLY A 41 13.28 -3.94 7.29
N GLU A 42 12.66 -5.12 7.37
CA GLU A 42 13.32 -6.38 7.72
C GLU A 42 14.31 -6.82 6.63
N ILE A 43 13.90 -6.73 5.36
CA ILE A 43 14.79 -7.00 4.22
C ILE A 43 16.01 -6.10 4.28
N ARG A 44 15.83 -4.77 4.42
CA ARG A 44 16.94 -3.81 4.52
C ARG A 44 17.84 -4.09 5.71
N ALA A 45 17.28 -4.47 6.85
CA ALA A 45 18.05 -4.83 8.04
C ALA A 45 18.91 -6.08 7.82
N LEU A 46 18.40 -7.09 7.09
CA LEU A 46 19.16 -8.28 6.71
C LEU A 46 20.19 -8.00 5.61
N GLU A 47 19.86 -7.15 4.63
CA GLU A 47 20.78 -6.72 3.58
C GLU A 47 21.95 -5.91 4.14
N ALA A 48 21.74 -5.16 5.23
CA ALA A 48 22.80 -4.40 5.90
C ALA A 48 23.79 -5.27 6.70
N LYS A 49 23.47 -6.53 7.00
CA LYS A 49 24.37 -7.45 7.72
C LYS A 49 25.52 -7.91 6.83
N SER A 50 26.65 -8.29 7.42
CA SER A 50 27.73 -8.97 6.70
C SER A 50 27.40 -10.43 6.37
N ASP A 51 28.11 -11.04 5.42
CA ASP A 51 27.88 -12.44 5.05
C ASP A 51 28.18 -13.40 6.21
N ALA A 52 29.13 -13.06 7.08
CA ALA A 52 29.44 -13.84 8.28
C ALA A 52 28.27 -13.85 9.27
N GLU A 53 27.63 -12.69 9.48
CA GLU A 53 26.45 -12.57 10.35
C GLU A 53 25.24 -13.29 9.76
N LEU A 54 25.00 -13.16 8.45
CA LEU A 54 23.94 -13.91 7.78
C LEU A 54 24.16 -15.42 7.88
N LYS A 55 25.41 -15.88 7.69
CA LYS A 55 25.78 -17.29 7.85
C LYS A 55 25.57 -17.78 9.29
N ALA A 56 25.87 -16.96 10.29
CA ALA A 56 25.59 -17.28 11.70
C ALA A 56 24.08 -17.42 11.98
N MET A 57 23.24 -16.67 11.26
CA MET A 57 21.77 -16.81 11.29
C MET A 57 21.25 -17.97 10.43
N GLY A 58 22.11 -18.66 9.68
CA GLY A 58 21.71 -19.71 8.74
C GLY A 58 21.00 -19.19 7.48
N ILE A 59 21.14 -17.91 7.17
CA ILE A 59 20.49 -17.25 6.03
C ILE A 59 21.55 -17.01 4.95
N LYS A 60 21.22 -17.33 3.69
CA LYS A 60 22.03 -16.91 2.55
C LYS A 60 21.52 -15.58 2.00
N ARG A 61 22.42 -14.76 1.44
CA ARG A 61 22.09 -13.42 0.91
C ARG A 61 20.99 -13.46 -0.14
N ASP A 62 21.02 -14.46 -1.02
CA ASP A 62 20.03 -14.73 -2.06
C ASP A 62 18.68 -15.23 -1.51
N GLN A 63 18.65 -15.74 -0.28
CA GLN A 63 17.45 -16.28 0.37
C GLN A 63 16.77 -15.31 1.35
N ILE A 64 17.25 -14.07 1.47
CA ILE A 64 16.69 -13.06 2.39
C ILE A 64 15.18 -12.88 2.15
N ALA A 65 14.75 -12.73 0.90
CA ALA A 65 13.34 -12.57 0.58
C ALA A 65 12.52 -13.81 1.00
N GLN A 66 13.01 -15.01 0.72
CA GLN A 66 12.35 -16.25 1.10
C GLN A 66 12.24 -16.40 2.62
N TYR A 67 13.28 -16.01 3.36
CA TYR A 67 13.29 -16.01 4.81
C TYR A 67 12.27 -15.02 5.39
N VAL A 68 12.25 -13.78 4.89
CA VAL A 68 11.38 -12.71 5.38
C VAL A 68 9.91 -12.99 5.09
N PHE A 69 9.58 -13.59 3.95
CA PHE A 69 8.21 -13.91 3.56
C PHE A 69 7.82 -15.36 3.84
N ARG A 70 8.60 -16.12 4.63
CA ARG A 70 8.32 -17.54 4.86
C ARG A 70 6.89 -17.76 5.37
N ASP A 71 6.41 -16.97 6.32
CA ASP A 71 5.06 -17.07 6.88
C ASP A 71 3.93 -16.73 5.89
N VAL A 72 4.23 -16.18 4.71
CA VAL A 72 3.26 -15.93 3.64
C VAL A 72 3.19 -17.08 2.65
N PHE A 73 4.30 -17.80 2.45
CA PHE A 73 4.43 -18.84 1.40
C PHE A 73 4.16 -20.27 1.89
N TYR A 74 3.86 -20.50 3.17
CA TYR A 74 3.37 -21.81 3.62
C TYR A 74 1.86 -21.91 3.37
N VAL A 75 1.48 -22.68 2.34
CA VAL A 75 0.15 -23.29 2.17
C VAL A 75 0.15 -24.65 2.84
#